data_AF-A0A2H0P1B1-F1
#
_entry.id   AF-A0A2H0P1B1-F1
#
_cell.length_a   1.000
_cell.length_b   1.000
_cell.length_c   1.000
_cell.angle_alpha   90.00
_cell.angle_beta   90.00
_cell.angle_gamma   90.00
#
_symmetry.space_group_name_H-M   'P 1'
#
loop_
_entity.id
_entity.type
_entity.pdbx_description
1 polymer ?
#
loop_
_entity_poly.entity_id
_entity_poly.type
_entity_poly.pdbx_seq_one_letter_code
_entity_poly.pdbx_strand_id
1 'polypeptide(L)' 'DADGDGRRGLFGWADALASAANYLARHGYRAGEPFTPGSAIGRAVYAYNHSENYVRVVLELRAELKALP' A
#
# COMPACT_ATOMS: atom_id res chain seq x y z
N ASP A 1 -0.10 -13.23 10.67
CA ASP A 1 0.83 -13.52 11.74
C ASP A 1 2.01 -12.55 11.79
N ALA A 2 1.71 -11.27 11.77
CA ALA A 2 2.62 -10.20 12.11
C ALA A 2 2.55 -9.87 13.62
N ASP A 3 1.54 -10.36 14.32
CA ASP A 3 1.38 -10.31 15.78
C ASP A 3 1.83 -11.60 16.51
N GLY A 4 2.14 -12.68 15.79
CA GLY A 4 2.78 -13.88 16.34
C GLY A 4 1.82 -14.83 17.06
N ASP A 5 0.51 -14.70 16.82
CA ASP A 5 -0.53 -15.54 17.43
C ASP A 5 -0.75 -16.89 16.70
N GLY A 6 -0.01 -17.12 15.60
CA GLY A 6 -0.11 -18.33 14.79
C GLY A 6 -1.26 -18.32 13.79
N ARG A 7 -2.01 -17.21 13.67
CA ARG A 7 -3.13 -17.03 12.75
C ARG A 7 -2.85 -15.89 11.76
N ARG A 8 -3.56 -15.91 10.64
CA ARG A 8 -3.55 -14.81 9.66
C ARG A 8 -4.91 -14.14 9.69
N GLY A 9 -5.07 -13.17 10.58
CA GLY A 9 -6.33 -12.47 10.82
C GLY A 9 -6.48 -11.24 9.93
N LEU A 10 -7.47 -11.23 9.03
CA LEU A 10 -7.71 -10.09 8.13
C LEU A 10 -8.25 -8.83 8.85
N PHE A 11 -8.73 -8.99 10.08
CA PHE A 11 -9.35 -7.91 10.86
C PHE A 11 -8.45 -7.39 11.99
N GLY A 12 -7.29 -8.03 12.22
CA GLY A 12 -6.27 -7.53 13.14
C GLY A 12 -5.39 -6.51 12.44
N TRP A 13 -5.14 -5.36 13.07
CA TRP A 13 -4.37 -4.27 12.46
C TRP A 13 -2.96 -4.68 12.05
N ALA A 14 -2.24 -5.42 12.90
CA ALA A 14 -0.87 -5.86 12.62
C ALA A 14 -0.81 -6.73 11.36
N ASP A 15 -1.69 -7.74 11.29
CA ASP A 15 -1.80 -8.65 10.16
C ASP A 15 -2.26 -8.00 8.87
N ALA A 16 -3.26 -7.13 8.95
CA ALA A 16 -3.78 -6.40 7.80
C ALA A 16 -2.71 -5.48 7.21
N LEU A 17 -2.00 -4.74 8.05
CA LEU A 17 -0.94 -3.83 7.62
C LEU A 17 0.24 -4.60 6.99
N ALA A 18 0.71 -5.66 7.64
CA ALA A 18 1.78 -6.49 7.12
C ALA A 18 1.40 -7.15 5.79
N SER A 19 0.15 -7.59 5.66
CA SER A 19 -0.36 -8.18 4.42
C SER A 19 -0.41 -7.17 3.28
N ALA A 20 -0.90 -5.95 3.53
CA ALA A 20 -0.90 -4.89 2.53
C ALA A 20 0.53 -4.50 2.11
N ALA A 21 1.46 -4.34 3.07
CA ALA A 21 2.86 -4.03 2.79
C ALA A 21 3.54 -5.13 1.97
N ASN A 22 3.35 -6.39 2.36
CA ASN A 22 3.89 -7.55 1.63
C ASN A 22 3.29 -7.65 0.21
N TYR A 23 1.99 -7.38 0.05
CA TYR A 23 1.37 -7.33 -1.27
C TYR A 23 2.06 -6.30 -2.16
N LEU A 24 2.21 -5.05 -1.69
CA LEU A 24 2.84 -3.99 -2.47
C LEU A 24 4.29 -4.34 -2.83
N ALA A 25 5.07 -4.86 -1.88
CA ALA A 25 6.45 -5.30 -2.12
C ALA A 25 6.54 -6.38 -3.21
N ARG A 26 5.65 -7.37 -3.17
CA ARG A 26 5.58 -8.45 -4.17
C ARG A 26 5.14 -7.97 -5.56
N HIS A 27 4.49 -6.82 -5.65
CA HIS A 27 4.03 -6.21 -6.90
C HIS A 27 4.92 -5.04 -7.36
N GLY A 28 6.18 -5.02 -6.93
CA GLY A 28 7.20 -4.13 -7.48
C GLY A 28 7.27 -2.76 -6.83
N TYR A 29 6.69 -2.59 -5.63
CA TYR A 29 6.97 -1.42 -4.80
C TYR A 29 8.48 -1.31 -4.55
N ARG A 30 9.02 -0.11 -4.71
CA ARG A 30 10.43 0.21 -4.44
C ARG A 30 10.50 1.48 -3.61
N ALA A 31 11.16 1.41 -2.47
CA ALA A 31 11.35 2.57 -1.61
C ALA A 31 12.20 3.64 -2.31
N GLY A 32 11.89 4.92 -2.05
CA GLY A 32 12.59 6.06 -2.66
C GLY A 32 12.06 6.47 -4.04
N GLU A 33 11.22 5.65 -4.67
CA GLU A 33 10.57 6.02 -5.93
C GLU A 33 9.47 7.09 -5.73
N PRO A 34 9.10 7.85 -6.78
CA PRO A 34 8.04 8.85 -6.69
C PRO A 34 6.67 8.25 -6.32
N PHE A 35 5.85 9.03 -5.62
CA PHE A 35 4.46 8.67 -5.33
C PHE A 35 3.52 9.23 -6.40
N THR A 36 3.72 8.82 -7.65
CA THR A 36 2.93 9.27 -8.81
C THR A 36 2.38 8.08 -9.61
N PRO A 37 1.25 8.24 -10.33
CA PRO A 37 0.80 7.23 -11.29
C PRO A 37 1.92 6.86 -12.27
N GLY A 38 2.06 5.57 -12.58
CA GLY A 38 3.11 5.08 -13.48
C GLY A 38 4.53 4.97 -12.88
N SER A 39 4.79 5.43 -11.66
CA SER A 39 6.01 5.08 -10.92
C SER A 39 6.01 3.61 -10.48
N ALA A 40 7.11 3.10 -9.93
CA ALA A 40 7.12 1.75 -9.34
C ALA A 40 6.10 1.61 -8.20
N ILE A 41 5.97 2.63 -7.36
CA ILE A 41 4.98 2.68 -6.28
C ILE A 41 3.56 2.74 -6.84
N GLY A 42 3.31 3.63 -7.81
CA GLY A 42 2.00 3.77 -8.45
C GLY A 42 1.54 2.49 -9.13
N ARG A 43 2.44 1.77 -9.81
CA ARG A 43 2.14 0.45 -10.41
C ARG A 43 1.84 -0.62 -9.37
N ALA A 44 2.51 -0.62 -8.22
CA ALA A 44 2.23 -1.56 -7.14
C ALA A 44 0.82 -1.33 -6.54
N VAL A 45 0.39 -0.06 -6.42
CA VAL A 45 -0.98 0.28 -6.01
C VAL A 45 -1.99 -0.12 -7.10
N TYR A 46 -1.67 0.11 -8.38
CA TYR A 46 -2.52 -0.31 -9.50
C TYR A 46 -2.75 -1.83 -9.54
N ALA A 47 -1.75 -2.64 -9.17
CA ALA A 47 -1.93 -4.09 -9.09
C ALA A 47 -2.99 -4.50 -8.05
N TYR A 48 -3.15 -3.71 -6.98
CA TYR A 48 -4.17 -3.95 -5.96
C TYR A 48 -5.59 -3.69 -6.49
N ASN A 49 -5.75 -2.63 -7.29
CA ASN A 49 -6.99 -2.32 -7.99
C ASN A 49 -6.64 -1.61 -9.31
N HIS A 50 -7.00 -2.25 -10.43
CA HIS A 50 -6.67 -1.85 -11.80
C HIS A 50 -7.48 -0.63 -12.29
N SER A 51 -7.57 0.42 -11.47
CA SER A 51 -8.23 1.69 -11.76
C SER A 51 -7.28 2.86 -11.57
N GLU A 52 -7.09 3.67 -12.60
CA GLU A 52 -6.26 4.88 -12.53
C GLU A 52 -6.78 5.86 -11.47
N ASN A 53 -8.11 5.97 -11.32
CA ASN A 53 -8.72 6.82 -10.31
C ASN A 53 -8.42 6.32 -8.89
N TYR A 54 -8.46 5.00 -8.68
CA TYR A 54 -8.11 4.40 -7.39
C TYR A 54 -6.66 4.73 -7.00
N VAL A 55 -5.72 4.53 -7.94
CA VAL A 55 -4.30 4.85 -7.72
C VAL A 55 -4.11 6.32 -7.37
N ARG A 56 -4.75 7.22 -8.12
CA ARG A 56 -4.68 8.66 -7.87
C ARG A 56 -5.17 9.00 -6.45
N VAL A 57 -6.36 8.55 -6.08
CA VAL A 57 -6.95 8.82 -4.75
C VAL A 57 -6.07 8.30 -3.62
N VAL A 58 -5.51 7.09 -3.74
CA VAL A 58 -4.61 6.51 -2.72
C VAL A 58 -3.35 7.36 -2.55
N LEU A 59 -2.75 7.82 -3.65
CA LEU A 59 -1.52 8.63 -3.62
C LEU A 59 -1.80 10.05 -3.10
N GLU A 60 -2.93 10.65 -3.46
CA GLU A 60 -3.38 11.96 -2.98
C GLU A 60 -3.71 11.93 -1.49
N LEU A 61 -4.51 10.94 -1.04
CA LEU A 61 -4.82 10.76 0.39
C LEU A 61 -3.55 10.59 1.22
N ARG A 62 -2.56 9.82 0.72
CA ARG A 62 -1.26 9.71 1.39
C ARG A 62 -0.58 11.08 1.53
N ALA A 63 -0.60 11.90 0.48
CA ALA A 63 0.02 13.23 0.51
C ALA A 63 -0.68 14.15 1.52
N GLU A 64 -2.01 14.12 1.58
CA GLU A 64 -2.81 14.84 2.57
C GLU A 64 -2.45 14.41 4.00
N LEU A 65 -2.45 13.10 4.27
CA LEU A 65 -2.08 12.55 5.59
C LEU A 65 -0.66 12.94 6.02
N LYS A 66 0.29 13.00 5.08
CA LYS A 66 1.68 13.42 5.36
C LYS A 66 1.80 14.93 5.65
N ALA A 67 0.85 15.73 5.14
CA ALA A 67 0.83 17.17 5.34
C ALA A 67 0.07 17.60 6.60
N LEU A 68 -0.58 16.66 7.30
CA LEU A 68 -1.22 16.95 8.59
C LEU A 68 -0.16 17.37 9.64
N PRO A 69 -0.50 18.33 10.52
CA PRO A 69 0.40 18.84 11.56
C PRO A 69 0.70 17.82 12.66
#